data_AF-A0A0F9I496-F1
#
_entry.id   AF-A0A0F9I496-F1
#
_cell.length_a   1.000
_cell.length_b   1.000
_cell.length_c   1.000
_cell.angle_alpha   90.00
_cell.angle_beta   90.00
_cell.angle_gamma   90.00
#
_symmetry.space_group_name_H-M   'P 1'
#
loop_
_entity.id
_entity.type
_entity.pdbx_description
1 polymer ?
#
loop_
_entity_poly.entity_id
_entity_poly.type
_entity_poly.pdbx_seq_one_letter_code
_entity_poly.pdbx_strand_id
1 'polypeptide(L)'
;VDGVRIDHIDGLADPAGYLARLTGQLGDVPVWVEKILSGDETLPDWPVAGTTGYVAARAFARVVTNRGGLQKVDALYRDRTGATRQFRDVLEKAKQQILTHDLSAELWALHGQVSNIAANDPVGAEFGPETLRRAIIDFIIAFPRYRTYMTADHVAPEDAQLIEDTAAQAAERSDSPQAIAFLARILTASGPKAARLRIRFQQVTGAAIAKSQEDTAFYRDTRLLSANEVGGEPDEATLSPTAFHGEMQRRLQQMPQGLTLTSSHDTKRSEDARMRIAAITHAPAAFAEFHAACAAEAGPEVGADLVWYLAQTLLAMHPASAETDDPRADLERRLTGHVEKALREAKRVTFWAAPDAAVEDAARAYAGRLAERFTTLPDLVTPIVERGAALSLVQVALKLTVPGIPDIYQGCEMGSYLLTDPDNRAPVDFDRLNGLLDGSDTACSAFDRRKFDLTHCLLSLRQSHPALFAEGAYEPLSAPDGGLAYQRIYGGLTLSVSLSLTGAPAPSPKGDRVVWSSDEGPIAIALSGG
;
A
#
# COMPACT_ATOMS: atom_id res chain seq x y z
N VAL A 1 16.33 13.45 -20.46
CA VAL A 1 15.56 12.47 -19.67
C VAL A 1 14.33 12.10 -20.46
N ASP A 2 13.96 10.83 -20.49
CA ASP A 2 12.84 10.33 -21.33
C ASP A 2 11.51 10.27 -20.57
N GLY A 3 11.50 10.70 -19.31
CA GLY A 3 10.34 10.72 -18.45
C GLY A 3 10.63 11.44 -17.14
N VAL A 4 9.58 11.87 -16.45
CA VAL A 4 9.68 12.58 -15.16
C VAL A 4 8.70 11.97 -14.15
N ARG A 5 9.18 11.64 -12.94
CA ARG A 5 8.34 11.29 -11.78
C ARG A 5 8.30 12.48 -10.83
N ILE A 6 7.10 12.93 -10.49
CA ILE A 6 6.87 14.02 -9.55
C ILE A 6 6.60 13.45 -8.17
N ASP A 7 7.44 13.86 -7.22
CA ASP A 7 7.28 13.57 -5.80
C ASP A 7 6.15 14.39 -5.19
N HIS A 8 5.38 13.79 -4.28
CA HIS A 8 4.43 14.45 -3.40
C HIS A 8 3.56 15.55 -4.05
N ILE A 9 2.86 15.20 -5.15
CA ILE A 9 2.05 16.17 -5.91
C ILE A 9 0.95 16.82 -5.05
N ASP A 10 0.44 16.08 -4.07
CA ASP A 10 -0.60 16.50 -3.13
C ASP A 10 -0.12 17.52 -2.09
N GLY A 11 1.18 17.85 -2.04
CA GLY A 11 1.69 18.95 -1.22
C GLY A 11 1.54 20.34 -1.86
N LEU A 12 1.33 20.40 -3.18
CA LEU A 12 1.31 21.68 -3.91
C LEU A 12 0.02 22.48 -3.64
N ALA A 13 0.15 23.81 -3.71
CA ALA A 13 -0.99 24.71 -3.61
C ALA A 13 -1.95 24.58 -4.82
N ASP A 14 -1.38 24.41 -6.02
CA ASP A 14 -2.09 24.23 -7.29
C ASP A 14 -1.39 23.15 -8.14
N PRO A 15 -1.70 21.86 -7.88
CA PRO A 15 -1.15 20.74 -8.64
C PRO A 15 -1.43 20.81 -10.15
N ALA A 16 -2.66 21.18 -10.53
CA ALA A 16 -3.08 21.24 -11.92
C ALA A 16 -2.31 22.31 -12.69
N GLY A 17 -2.20 23.52 -12.13
CA GLY A 17 -1.42 24.59 -12.75
C GLY A 17 0.08 24.29 -12.78
N TYR A 18 0.62 23.60 -11.76
CA TYR A 18 2.00 23.12 -11.81
C TYR A 18 2.23 22.14 -12.96
N LEU A 19 1.38 21.12 -13.09
CA LEU A 19 1.50 20.10 -14.13
C LEU A 19 1.33 20.70 -15.53
N ALA A 20 0.38 21.61 -15.72
CA ALA A 20 0.19 22.31 -17.00
C ALA A 20 1.43 23.12 -17.42
N ARG A 21 2.08 23.82 -16.46
CA ARG A 21 3.33 24.55 -16.75
C ARG A 21 4.48 23.59 -17.05
N LEU A 22 4.58 22.49 -16.31
CA LEU A 22 5.64 21.50 -16.48
C LEU A 22 5.52 20.81 -17.84
N THR A 23 4.35 20.27 -18.19
CA THR A 23 4.15 19.59 -19.47
C THR A 23 4.27 20.54 -20.66
N GLY A 24 3.85 21.80 -20.51
CA GLY A 24 4.10 22.83 -21.52
C GLY A 24 5.58 23.08 -21.81
N GLN A 25 6.48 22.82 -20.86
CA GLN A 25 7.94 22.92 -21.06
C GLN A 25 8.57 21.59 -21.54
N LEU A 26 7.98 20.47 -21.15
CA LEU A 26 8.48 19.12 -21.45
C LEU A 26 8.03 18.59 -22.83
N GLY A 27 6.94 19.11 -23.39
CA GLY A 27 6.35 18.58 -24.63
C GLY A 27 5.83 17.16 -24.42
N ASP A 28 6.26 16.22 -25.25
CA ASP A 28 5.79 14.82 -25.25
C ASP A 28 6.46 13.93 -24.19
N VAL A 29 7.38 14.47 -23.37
CA VAL A 29 8.03 13.69 -22.31
C VAL A 29 6.99 13.32 -21.24
N PRO A 30 6.75 12.01 -20.99
CA PRO A 30 5.72 11.57 -20.06
C PRO A 30 6.04 11.95 -18.62
N VAL A 31 4.97 12.28 -17.88
CA VAL A 31 5.02 12.64 -16.47
C VAL A 31 4.21 11.63 -15.67
N TRP A 32 4.79 11.09 -14.59
CA TRP A 32 4.07 10.32 -13.57
C TRP A 32 4.05 11.08 -12.26
N VAL A 33 2.98 10.92 -11.50
CA VAL A 33 2.82 11.58 -10.20
C VAL A 33 2.77 10.56 -9.09
N GLU A 34 3.53 10.79 -8.02
CA GLU A 34 3.28 10.11 -6.76
C GLU A 34 1.99 10.67 -6.16
N LYS A 35 0.92 9.89 -6.29
CA LYS A 35 -0.40 10.21 -5.76
C LYS A 35 -1.08 8.95 -5.28
N ILE A 36 -1.62 9.00 -4.06
CA ILE A 36 -2.33 7.89 -3.44
C ILE A 36 -3.83 8.05 -3.67
N LEU A 37 -4.45 7.10 -4.37
CA LEU A 37 -5.90 7.09 -4.58
C LEU A 37 -6.59 6.29 -3.48
N SER A 38 -7.62 6.89 -2.86
CA SER A 38 -8.43 6.25 -1.81
C SER A 38 -9.79 5.81 -2.35
N GLY A 39 -10.29 4.65 -1.90
CA GLY A 39 -11.56 4.07 -2.32
C GLY A 39 -11.73 4.03 -3.84
N ASP A 40 -12.78 4.70 -4.33
CA ASP A 40 -13.15 4.85 -5.73
C ASP A 40 -12.63 6.15 -6.39
N GLU A 41 -11.73 6.88 -5.72
CA GLU A 41 -11.11 8.09 -6.25
C GLU A 41 -10.42 7.81 -7.60
N THR A 42 -10.70 8.64 -8.59
CA THR A 42 -10.00 8.64 -9.87
C THR A 42 -8.95 9.73 -9.90
N LEU A 43 -7.87 9.51 -10.65
CA LEU A 43 -6.91 10.58 -10.93
C LEU A 43 -7.65 11.74 -11.63
N PRO A 44 -7.45 13.01 -11.21
CA PRO A 44 -7.96 14.14 -11.95
C PRO A 44 -7.46 14.15 -13.40
N ASP A 45 -8.16 14.88 -14.28
CA ASP A 45 -7.78 15.04 -15.70
C ASP A 45 -6.54 15.93 -15.85
N TRP A 46 -5.41 15.42 -15.34
CA TRP A 46 -4.10 16.03 -15.41
C TRP A 46 -3.36 15.53 -16.64
N PRO A 47 -2.50 16.37 -17.25
CA PRO A 47 -1.69 15.99 -18.39
C PRO A 47 -0.52 15.07 -17.96
N VAL A 48 -0.83 13.87 -17.47
CA VAL A 48 0.15 12.91 -16.93
C VAL A 48 -0.14 11.51 -17.47
N ALA A 49 0.89 10.67 -17.55
CA ALA A 49 0.76 9.27 -17.97
C ALA A 49 0.06 8.40 -16.92
N GLY A 50 0.05 8.83 -15.66
CA GLY A 50 -0.67 8.20 -14.55
C GLY A 50 0.06 8.37 -13.22
N THR A 51 -0.32 7.54 -12.25
CA THR A 51 0.36 7.50 -10.93
C THR A 51 1.61 6.62 -10.95
N THR A 52 2.38 6.66 -9.86
CA THR A 52 3.52 5.76 -9.61
C THR A 52 3.11 4.31 -9.34
N GLY A 53 1.83 4.00 -9.15
CA GLY A 53 1.33 2.62 -9.25
C GLY A 53 0.87 1.93 -7.99
N TYR A 54 0.80 2.63 -6.85
CA TYR A 54 0.20 2.08 -5.61
C TYR A 54 -1.24 1.55 -5.81
N VAL A 55 -1.97 2.10 -6.78
CA VAL A 55 -3.30 1.63 -7.21
C VAL A 55 -3.27 0.16 -7.65
N ALA A 56 -2.27 -0.23 -8.44
CA ALA A 56 -2.12 -1.61 -8.89
C ALA A 56 -1.62 -2.51 -7.76
N ALA A 57 -0.69 -2.02 -6.94
CA ALA A 57 -0.20 -2.74 -5.76
C ALA A 57 -1.35 -3.10 -4.79
N ARG A 58 -2.25 -2.15 -4.52
CA ARG A 58 -3.47 -2.37 -3.73
C ARG A 58 -4.36 -3.44 -4.35
N ALA A 59 -4.62 -3.37 -5.66
CA ALA A 59 -5.45 -4.36 -6.36
C ALA A 59 -4.85 -5.78 -6.25
N PHE A 60 -3.54 -5.92 -6.43
CA PHE A 60 -2.83 -7.20 -6.31
C PHE A 60 -2.91 -7.75 -4.88
N ALA A 61 -2.60 -6.93 -3.88
CA ALA A 61 -2.66 -7.35 -2.48
C ALA A 61 -4.07 -7.84 -2.09
N ARG A 62 -5.12 -7.18 -2.59
CA ARG A 62 -6.51 -7.56 -2.30
C ARG A 62 -6.94 -8.84 -3.00
N VAL A 63 -6.54 -9.07 -4.26
CA VAL A 63 -6.97 -10.27 -4.99
C VAL A 63 -6.26 -11.53 -4.48
N VAL A 64 -5.00 -11.43 -4.02
CA VAL A 64 -4.26 -12.60 -3.48
C VAL A 64 -4.66 -12.98 -2.05
N THR A 65 -5.32 -12.08 -1.32
CA THR A 65 -5.72 -12.30 0.08
C THR A 65 -6.98 -13.16 0.14
N ASN A 66 -6.88 -14.34 0.77
CA ASN A 66 -8.00 -15.28 0.86
C ASN A 66 -9.08 -14.75 1.82
N ARG A 67 -10.31 -14.55 1.35
CA ARG A 67 -11.41 -13.99 2.16
C ARG A 67 -11.80 -14.85 3.36
N GLY A 68 -12.03 -16.15 3.15
CA GLY A 68 -12.40 -17.05 4.26
C GLY A 68 -11.25 -17.23 5.25
N GLY A 69 -10.03 -17.20 4.74
CA GLY A 69 -8.79 -17.11 5.48
C GLY A 69 -8.68 -15.90 6.38
N LEU A 70 -8.89 -14.71 5.81
CA LEU A 70 -8.85 -13.44 6.52
C LEU A 70 -9.85 -13.42 7.67
N GLN A 71 -11.06 -13.97 7.50
CA GLN A 71 -12.04 -14.08 8.59
C GLN A 71 -11.53 -14.92 9.76
N LYS A 72 -10.80 -16.01 9.48
CA LYS A 72 -10.17 -16.83 10.53
C LYS A 72 -9.00 -16.09 11.21
N VAL A 73 -8.17 -15.40 10.42
CA VAL A 73 -7.07 -14.57 10.94
C VAL A 73 -7.61 -13.44 11.82
N ASP A 74 -8.70 -12.80 11.41
CA ASP A 74 -9.40 -11.74 12.15
C ASP A 74 -9.95 -12.28 13.49
N ALA A 75 -10.58 -13.47 13.50
CA ALA A 75 -11.03 -14.11 14.73
C ALA A 75 -9.85 -14.43 15.67
N LEU A 76 -8.75 -15.00 15.13
CA LEU A 76 -7.53 -15.28 15.88
C LEU A 76 -6.91 -13.99 16.44
N TYR A 77 -6.82 -12.93 15.64
CA TYR A 77 -6.28 -11.65 16.06
C TYR A 77 -7.04 -11.11 17.26
N ARG A 78 -8.38 -11.07 17.20
CA ARG A 78 -9.21 -10.59 18.32
C ARG A 78 -9.08 -11.45 19.57
N ASP A 79 -9.03 -12.77 19.43
CA ASP A 79 -8.82 -13.70 20.54
C ASP A 79 -7.47 -13.49 21.23
N ARG A 80 -6.38 -13.36 20.45
CA ARG A 80 -5.02 -13.25 21.00
C ARG A 80 -4.69 -11.88 21.55
N THR A 81 -5.23 -10.82 20.97
CA THR A 81 -4.88 -9.43 21.32
C THR A 81 -5.94 -8.73 22.17
N GLY A 82 -7.17 -9.23 22.18
CA GLY A 82 -8.32 -8.53 22.76
C GLY A 82 -8.80 -7.34 21.92
N ALA A 83 -8.32 -7.17 20.68
CA ALA A 83 -8.76 -6.10 19.80
C ALA A 83 -10.26 -6.20 19.49
N THR A 84 -10.99 -5.10 19.69
CA THR A 84 -12.44 -5.02 19.46
C THR A 84 -12.85 -3.94 18.46
N ARG A 85 -11.95 -3.02 18.13
CA ARG A 85 -12.21 -1.89 17.24
C ARG A 85 -12.03 -2.30 15.78
N GLN A 86 -12.78 -1.64 14.90
CA GLN A 86 -12.54 -1.73 13.46
C GLN A 86 -11.45 -0.74 13.05
N PHE A 87 -10.85 -0.94 11.88
CA PHE A 87 -9.76 -0.08 11.41
C PHE A 87 -10.20 1.38 11.31
N ARG A 88 -11.41 1.66 10.80
CA ARG A 88 -11.99 3.01 10.82
C ARG A 88 -11.90 3.71 12.19
N ASP A 89 -12.19 3.01 13.28
CA ASP A 89 -12.20 3.61 14.63
C ASP A 89 -10.76 3.87 15.11
N VAL A 90 -9.81 3.03 14.67
CA VAL A 90 -8.38 3.21 14.91
C VAL A 90 -7.84 4.40 14.13
N LEU A 91 -8.24 4.54 12.86
CA LEU A 91 -7.85 5.62 11.98
C LEU A 91 -8.39 6.97 12.47
N GLU A 92 -9.66 7.06 12.88
CA GLU A 92 -10.22 8.29 13.44
C GLU A 92 -9.43 8.79 14.66
N LYS A 93 -9.07 7.87 15.57
CA LYS A 93 -8.24 8.21 16.73
C LYS A 93 -6.83 8.63 16.33
N ALA A 94 -6.26 7.99 15.31
CA ALA A 94 -4.96 8.39 14.77
C ALA A 94 -5.04 9.80 14.14
N LYS A 95 -6.06 10.09 13.32
CA LYS A 95 -6.30 11.42 12.74
C LYS A 95 -6.41 12.49 13.83
N GLN A 96 -7.21 12.24 14.86
CA GLN A 96 -7.34 13.18 15.99
C GLN A 96 -6.00 13.45 16.68
N GLN A 97 -5.24 12.40 16.98
CA GLN A 97 -3.94 12.55 17.64
C GLN A 97 -2.94 13.31 16.77
N ILE A 98 -2.80 12.92 15.50
CA ILE A 98 -1.89 13.57 14.55
C ILE A 98 -2.25 15.05 14.39
N LEU A 99 -3.54 15.40 14.25
CA LEU A 99 -3.97 16.79 14.13
C LEU A 99 -3.66 17.63 15.38
N THR A 100 -3.75 17.02 16.56
CA THR A 100 -3.59 17.74 17.84
C THR A 100 -2.16 17.75 18.36
N HIS A 101 -1.27 16.91 17.81
CA HIS A 101 0.13 16.80 18.23
C HIS A 101 1.05 17.17 17.06
N ASP A 102 1.26 16.24 16.13
CA ASP A 102 2.22 16.35 15.02
C ASP A 102 1.91 17.51 14.05
N LEU A 103 0.62 17.77 13.80
CA LEU A 103 0.12 18.83 12.91
C LEU A 103 -0.57 19.95 13.70
N SER A 104 -0.21 20.13 14.97
CA SER A 104 -0.80 21.17 15.83
C SER A 104 -0.58 22.59 15.28
N ALA A 105 0.55 22.84 14.62
CA ALA A 105 0.84 24.11 13.96
C ALA A 105 -0.07 24.35 12.74
N GLU A 106 -0.29 23.34 11.91
CA GLU A 106 -1.23 23.36 10.77
C GLU A 106 -2.65 23.61 11.25
N LEU A 107 -3.09 22.91 12.30
CA LEU A 107 -4.39 23.09 12.92
C LEU A 107 -4.56 24.51 13.45
N TRP A 108 -3.55 25.06 14.12
CA TRP A 108 -3.55 26.45 14.59
C TRP A 108 -3.67 27.45 13.44
N ALA A 109 -2.95 27.22 12.33
CA ALA A 109 -3.01 28.07 11.16
C ALA A 109 -4.38 28.02 10.46
N LEU A 110 -5.01 26.84 10.36
CA LEU A 110 -6.37 26.69 9.85
C LEU A 110 -7.38 27.39 10.77
N HIS A 111 -7.27 27.17 12.07
CA HIS A 111 -8.13 27.79 13.08
C HIS A 111 -8.11 29.31 12.97
N GLY A 112 -6.92 29.93 12.91
CA GLY A 112 -6.80 31.37 12.73
C GLY A 112 -7.44 31.91 11.45
N GLN A 113 -7.37 31.16 10.34
CA GLN A 113 -8.02 31.55 9.09
C GLN A 113 -9.55 31.43 9.18
N VAL A 114 -10.07 30.33 9.74
CA VAL A 114 -11.50 30.13 9.97
C VAL A 114 -12.06 31.18 10.92
N SER A 115 -11.39 31.46 12.04
CA SER A 115 -11.81 32.50 12.99
C SER A 115 -11.85 33.90 12.38
N ASN A 116 -10.90 34.25 11.52
CA ASN A 116 -10.91 35.54 10.81
C ASN A 116 -12.09 35.66 9.83
N ILE A 117 -12.46 34.56 9.16
CA ILE A 117 -13.66 34.55 8.29
C ILE A 117 -14.92 34.64 9.16
N ALA A 118 -15.00 33.82 10.21
CA ALA A 118 -16.13 33.76 11.14
C ALA A 118 -16.43 35.11 11.82
N ALA A 119 -15.42 35.85 12.25
CA ALA A 119 -15.60 37.16 12.90
C ALA A 119 -16.27 38.22 12.01
N ASN A 120 -16.29 38.03 10.68
CA ASN A 120 -16.89 38.94 9.71
C ASN A 120 -18.15 38.35 9.04
N ASP A 121 -18.66 37.22 9.55
CA ASP A 121 -19.83 36.54 9.01
C ASP A 121 -20.94 36.46 10.08
N PRO A 122 -22.21 36.79 9.79
CA PRO A 122 -23.27 36.83 10.79
C PRO A 122 -23.50 35.49 11.51
N VAL A 123 -23.37 34.36 10.80
CA VAL A 123 -23.53 33.02 11.40
C VAL A 123 -22.22 32.61 12.07
N GLY A 124 -21.08 32.87 11.40
CA GLY A 124 -19.76 32.53 11.92
C GLY A 124 -19.46 33.18 13.27
N ALA A 125 -19.91 34.41 13.50
CA ALA A 125 -19.66 35.18 14.72
C ALA A 125 -20.32 34.58 15.97
N GLU A 126 -21.29 33.66 15.81
CA GLU A 126 -21.92 32.96 16.93
C GLU A 126 -21.03 31.83 17.49
N PHE A 127 -20.03 31.37 16.72
CA PHE A 127 -19.18 30.25 17.14
C PHE A 127 -17.94 30.73 17.91
N GLY A 128 -17.76 30.17 19.11
CA GLY A 128 -16.56 30.40 19.91
C GLY A 128 -15.31 29.72 19.33
N PRO A 129 -14.10 30.11 19.76
CA PRO A 129 -12.84 29.56 19.25
C PRO A 129 -12.75 28.03 19.33
N GLU A 130 -13.18 27.44 20.45
CA GLU A 130 -13.13 25.99 20.64
C GLU A 130 -14.14 25.25 19.74
N THR A 131 -15.32 25.82 19.50
CA THR A 131 -16.32 25.26 18.58
C THR A 131 -15.77 25.19 17.15
N LEU A 132 -15.13 26.27 16.69
CA LEU A 132 -14.49 26.28 15.36
C LEU A 132 -13.32 25.30 15.28
N ARG A 133 -12.50 25.19 16.34
CA ARG A 133 -11.38 24.24 16.39
C ARG A 133 -11.86 22.80 16.30
N ARG A 134 -12.92 22.45 17.06
CA ARG A 134 -13.55 21.11 17.00
C ARG A 134 -14.15 20.84 15.64
N ALA A 135 -14.87 21.81 15.04
CA ALA A 135 -15.42 21.65 13.71
C ALA A 135 -14.35 21.34 12.64
N ILE A 136 -13.17 21.98 12.71
CA ILE A 136 -12.04 21.66 11.82
C ILE A 136 -11.55 20.23 12.04
N ILE A 137 -11.37 19.81 13.29
CA ILE A 137 -10.92 18.46 13.63
C ILE A 137 -11.92 17.41 13.16
N ASP A 138 -13.20 17.56 13.53
CA ASP A 138 -14.27 16.61 13.18
C ASP A 138 -14.39 16.49 11.65
N PHE A 139 -14.30 17.60 10.93
CA PHE A 139 -14.34 17.61 9.46
C PHE A 139 -13.13 16.87 8.86
N ILE A 140 -11.90 17.14 9.31
CA ILE A 140 -10.71 16.45 8.77
C ILE A 140 -10.71 14.95 9.15
N ILE A 141 -11.24 14.59 10.32
CA ILE A 141 -11.41 13.19 10.72
C ILE A 141 -12.34 12.46 9.74
N ALA A 142 -13.47 13.08 9.40
CA ALA A 142 -14.45 12.53 8.46
C ALA A 142 -13.96 12.54 6.99
N PHE A 143 -13.02 13.41 6.63
CA PHE A 143 -12.57 13.57 5.25
C PHE A 143 -11.98 12.24 4.71
N PRO A 144 -12.49 11.71 3.58
CA PRO A 144 -12.28 10.30 3.22
C PRO A 144 -11.04 10.03 2.34
N ARG A 145 -10.43 11.07 1.77
CA ARG A 145 -9.29 10.94 0.85
C ARG A 145 -8.20 11.95 1.19
N TYR A 146 -7.06 11.89 0.49
CA TYR A 146 -5.92 12.78 0.74
C TYR A 146 -6.32 14.26 0.64
N ARG A 147 -6.97 14.68 -0.45
CA ARG A 147 -7.43 16.07 -0.65
C ARG A 147 -8.47 16.19 -1.75
N THR A 148 -9.03 17.39 -1.86
CA THR A 148 -9.71 17.90 -3.06
C THR A 148 -8.74 18.68 -3.95
N TYR A 149 -9.19 19.06 -5.15
CA TYR A 149 -8.38 19.78 -6.14
C TYR A 149 -9.05 21.08 -6.61
N MET A 150 -9.67 21.77 -5.66
CA MET A 150 -10.24 23.09 -5.87
C MET A 150 -9.13 24.16 -5.92
N THR A 151 -9.32 25.17 -6.77
CA THR A 151 -8.38 26.28 -6.94
C THR A 151 -8.89 27.56 -6.27
N ALA A 152 -8.15 28.66 -6.43
CA ALA A 152 -8.59 29.96 -5.94
C ALA A 152 -9.91 30.41 -6.59
N ASP A 153 -10.06 30.13 -7.89
CA ASP A 153 -11.14 30.68 -8.72
C ASP A 153 -12.17 29.63 -9.14
N HIS A 154 -11.90 28.34 -8.92
CA HIS A 154 -12.77 27.26 -9.36
C HIS A 154 -12.96 26.17 -8.28
N VAL A 155 -14.21 25.77 -8.11
CA VAL A 155 -14.64 24.62 -7.30
C VAL A 155 -15.48 23.74 -8.22
N ALA A 156 -14.99 22.53 -8.50
CA ALA A 156 -15.72 21.57 -9.32
C ALA A 156 -16.93 21.02 -8.54
N PRO A 157 -18.04 20.68 -9.21
CA PRO A 157 -19.23 20.11 -8.55
C PRO A 157 -18.91 18.87 -7.70
N GLU A 158 -18.00 18.01 -8.17
CA GLU A 158 -17.61 16.77 -7.48
C GLU A 158 -16.85 17.06 -6.17
N ASP A 159 -15.99 18.09 -6.16
CA ASP A 159 -15.30 18.52 -4.95
C ASP A 159 -16.25 19.23 -3.98
N ALA A 160 -17.21 20.03 -4.47
CA ALA A 160 -18.25 20.63 -3.64
C ALA A 160 -19.12 19.55 -2.97
N GLN A 161 -19.55 18.54 -3.74
CA GLN A 161 -20.32 17.42 -3.22
C GLN A 161 -19.54 16.67 -2.15
N LEU A 162 -18.25 16.40 -2.36
CA LEU A 162 -17.42 15.75 -1.34
C LEU A 162 -17.35 16.58 -0.04
N ILE A 163 -17.23 17.90 -0.15
CA ILE A 163 -17.22 18.79 1.03
C ILE A 163 -18.55 18.71 1.78
N GLU A 164 -19.68 18.67 1.05
CA GLU A 164 -21.01 18.51 1.63
C GLU A 164 -21.21 17.14 2.30
N ASP A 165 -20.83 16.06 1.64
CA ASP A 165 -20.91 14.69 2.17
C ASP A 165 -20.04 14.53 3.42
N THR A 166 -18.83 15.10 3.39
CA THR A 166 -17.93 15.12 4.57
C THR A 166 -18.57 15.91 5.72
N ALA A 167 -19.19 17.05 5.42
CA ALA A 167 -19.87 17.86 6.42
C ALA A 167 -21.04 17.10 7.07
N ALA A 168 -21.85 16.41 6.27
CA ALA A 168 -22.95 15.59 6.75
C ALA A 168 -22.45 14.47 7.68
N GLN A 169 -21.42 13.73 7.25
CA GLN A 169 -20.83 12.66 8.06
C GLN A 169 -20.21 13.19 9.37
N ALA A 170 -19.49 14.31 9.32
CA ALA A 170 -18.89 14.91 10.50
C ALA A 170 -19.97 15.43 11.48
N ALA A 171 -21.08 15.97 10.96
CA ALA A 171 -22.18 16.50 11.75
C ALA A 171 -22.92 15.41 12.58
N GLU A 172 -22.95 14.16 12.13
CA GLU A 172 -23.59 13.05 12.85
C GLU A 172 -22.98 12.79 14.25
N ARG A 173 -21.71 13.18 14.44
CA ARG A 173 -20.93 12.88 15.65
C ARG A 173 -20.46 14.11 16.40
N SER A 174 -20.85 15.30 15.95
CA SER A 174 -20.41 16.57 16.52
C SER A 174 -21.49 17.21 17.37
N ASP A 175 -21.08 17.82 18.48
CA ASP A 175 -21.96 18.62 19.34
C ASP A 175 -22.28 20.00 18.73
N SER A 176 -21.74 20.33 17.55
CA SER A 176 -21.94 21.62 16.87
C SER A 176 -22.03 21.47 15.35
N PRO A 177 -23.06 20.76 14.84
CA PRO A 177 -23.23 20.50 13.41
C PRO A 177 -23.34 21.79 12.57
N GLN A 178 -23.84 22.89 13.15
CA GLN A 178 -23.91 24.19 12.48
C GLN A 178 -22.52 24.78 12.19
N ALA A 179 -21.54 24.54 13.07
CA ALA A 179 -20.17 24.99 12.86
C ALA A 179 -19.46 24.20 11.74
N ILE A 180 -19.78 22.91 11.62
CA ILE A 180 -19.33 22.06 10.51
C ILE A 180 -19.95 22.51 9.19
N ALA A 181 -21.27 22.77 9.17
CA ALA A 181 -21.95 23.31 8.00
C ALA A 181 -21.38 24.69 7.59
N PHE A 182 -21.06 25.53 8.58
CA PHE A 182 -20.38 26.80 8.35
C PHE A 182 -19.00 26.60 7.70
N LEU A 183 -18.19 25.66 8.23
CA LEU A 183 -16.88 25.32 7.67
C LEU A 183 -16.99 24.85 6.21
N ALA A 184 -17.92 23.94 5.92
CA ALA A 184 -18.20 23.46 4.56
C ALA A 184 -18.53 24.61 3.61
N ARG A 185 -19.43 25.51 4.03
CA ARG A 185 -19.83 26.70 3.24
C ARG A 185 -18.64 27.61 2.94
N ILE A 186 -17.78 27.90 3.91
CA ILE A 186 -16.64 28.81 3.69
C ILE A 186 -15.52 28.14 2.88
N LEU A 187 -15.42 26.81 2.90
CA LEU A 187 -14.47 26.09 2.06
C LEU A 187 -14.85 26.21 0.58
N THR A 188 -16.13 26.13 0.23
CA THR A 188 -16.59 26.25 -1.17
C THR A 188 -16.90 27.68 -1.61
N ALA A 189 -16.85 28.65 -0.68
CA ALA A 189 -17.12 30.05 -0.99
C ALA A 189 -16.09 30.68 -1.94
N SER A 190 -16.56 31.72 -2.64
CA SER A 190 -15.73 32.59 -3.47
C SER A 190 -15.00 33.66 -2.65
N GLY A 191 -13.93 34.21 -3.23
CA GLY A 191 -13.18 35.34 -2.68
C GLY A 191 -11.85 34.95 -2.03
N PRO A 192 -10.96 35.94 -1.81
CA PRO A 192 -9.54 35.68 -1.50
C PRO A 192 -9.32 35.00 -0.14
N LYS A 193 -10.14 35.29 0.87
CA LYS A 193 -10.04 34.64 2.19
C LYS A 193 -10.44 33.16 2.11
N ALA A 194 -11.54 32.85 1.44
CA ALA A 194 -12.02 31.49 1.23
C ALA A 194 -11.04 30.67 0.37
N ALA A 195 -10.52 31.26 -0.71
CA ALA A 195 -9.49 30.66 -1.54
C ALA A 195 -8.24 30.27 -0.76
N ARG A 196 -7.72 31.18 0.08
CA ARG A 196 -6.55 30.91 0.93
C ARG A 196 -6.82 29.78 1.94
N LEU A 197 -7.98 29.80 2.59
CA LEU A 197 -8.38 28.75 3.53
C LEU A 197 -8.46 27.41 2.82
N ARG A 198 -9.17 27.34 1.70
CA ARG A 198 -9.36 26.12 0.91
C ARG A 198 -8.03 25.51 0.45
N ILE A 199 -7.14 26.33 -0.12
CA ILE A 199 -5.80 25.85 -0.54
C ILE A 199 -5.04 25.28 0.65
N ARG A 200 -5.00 25.99 1.78
CA ARG A 200 -4.28 25.51 2.96
C ARG A 200 -4.95 24.25 3.54
N PHE A 201 -6.27 24.19 3.56
CA PHE A 201 -7.04 23.04 4.03
C PHE A 201 -6.68 21.78 3.25
N GLN A 202 -6.65 21.86 1.91
CA GLN A 202 -6.27 20.74 1.04
C GLN A 202 -4.84 20.23 1.29
N GLN A 203 -3.88 21.12 1.61
CA GLN A 203 -2.52 20.71 1.96
C GLN A 203 -2.49 19.98 3.32
N VAL A 204 -3.30 20.42 4.28
CA VAL A 204 -3.35 19.83 5.62
C VAL A 204 -4.05 18.47 5.61
N THR A 205 -5.15 18.30 4.86
CA THR A 205 -5.82 16.99 4.75
C THR A 205 -4.87 15.93 4.17
N GLY A 206 -4.06 16.29 3.16
CA GLY A 206 -3.10 15.37 2.55
C GLY A 206 -2.07 14.85 3.57
N ALA A 207 -1.47 15.77 4.32
CA ALA A 207 -0.53 15.42 5.40
C ALA A 207 -1.20 14.64 6.54
N ALA A 208 -2.45 14.99 6.88
CA ALA A 208 -3.19 14.33 7.94
C ALA A 208 -3.48 12.87 7.61
N ILE A 209 -3.93 12.55 6.39
CA ILE A 209 -4.15 11.15 5.97
C ILE A 209 -2.84 10.36 6.00
N ALA A 210 -1.78 10.84 5.35
CA ALA A 210 -0.50 10.13 5.31
C ALA A 210 0.01 9.78 6.73
N LYS A 211 0.10 10.79 7.61
CA LYS A 211 0.63 10.59 8.96
C LYS A 211 -0.28 9.76 9.86
N SER A 212 -1.60 9.87 9.69
CA SER A 212 -2.56 9.15 10.53
C SER A 212 -2.80 7.72 10.08
N GLN A 213 -2.90 7.48 8.78
CA GLN A 213 -3.16 6.16 8.22
C GLN A 213 -1.86 5.37 8.13
N GLU A 214 -0.89 5.88 7.38
CA GLU A 214 0.28 5.13 6.98
C GLU A 214 1.34 5.04 8.09
N ASP A 215 1.53 6.15 8.80
CA ASP A 215 2.57 6.25 9.84
C ASP A 215 2.01 6.05 11.26
N THR A 216 0.73 5.73 11.41
CA THR A 216 0.14 5.53 12.75
C THR A 216 -0.89 4.39 12.80
N ALA A 217 -1.98 4.47 12.05
CA ALA A 217 -3.06 3.47 12.10
C ALA A 217 -2.58 2.08 11.64
N PHE A 218 -1.69 2.04 10.64
CA PHE A 218 -1.05 0.79 10.18
C PHE A 218 -0.17 0.11 11.23
N TYR A 219 0.27 0.82 12.26
CA TYR A 219 1.03 0.27 13.39
C TYR A 219 0.12 0.00 14.61
N ARG A 220 -1.19 0.21 14.47
CA ARG A 220 -2.19 0.14 15.55
C ARG A 220 -3.27 -0.90 15.32
N ASP A 221 -3.67 -1.10 14.09
CA ASP A 221 -4.49 -2.22 13.64
C ASP A 221 -3.57 -3.15 12.85
N THR A 222 -3.14 -4.23 13.50
CA THR A 222 -2.12 -5.11 12.96
C THR A 222 -2.71 -6.45 12.52
N ARG A 223 -4.02 -6.47 12.23
CA ARG A 223 -4.76 -7.69 11.88
C ARG A 223 -4.05 -8.50 10.79
N LEU A 224 -3.68 -7.85 9.70
CA LEU A 224 -2.93 -8.45 8.60
C LEU A 224 -2.00 -7.41 7.96
N LEU A 225 -0.71 -7.50 8.25
CA LEU A 225 0.26 -6.47 7.86
C LEU A 225 0.47 -6.33 6.34
N SER A 226 0.04 -7.30 5.53
CA SER A 226 0.07 -7.19 4.06
C SER A 226 -0.93 -6.18 3.52
N ALA A 227 -1.98 -5.84 4.28
CA ALA A 227 -2.96 -4.80 3.93
C ALA A 227 -2.54 -3.41 4.40
N ASN A 228 -1.54 -3.34 5.30
CA ASN A 228 -1.02 -2.13 5.91
C ASN A 228 0.15 -1.59 5.08
N GLU A 229 -0.17 -1.10 3.89
CA GLU A 229 0.79 -0.63 2.89
C GLU A 229 0.36 0.73 2.34
N VAL A 230 1.29 1.54 1.84
CA VAL A 230 1.02 2.83 1.19
C VAL A 230 -0.05 2.67 0.11
N GLY A 231 -1.12 3.46 0.20
CA GLY A 231 -2.33 3.32 -0.62
C GLY A 231 -3.23 2.12 -0.33
N GLY A 232 -2.90 1.30 0.66
CA GLY A 232 -3.72 0.22 1.17
C GLY A 232 -4.84 0.71 2.10
N GLU A 233 -5.95 -0.01 2.09
CA GLU A 233 -7.08 0.21 2.99
C GLU A 233 -7.41 -1.12 3.69
N PRO A 234 -6.98 -1.32 4.95
CA PRO A 234 -7.18 -2.57 5.68
C PRO A 234 -8.62 -3.05 5.79
N ASP A 235 -9.61 -2.16 5.75
CA ASP A 235 -11.04 -2.50 5.73
C ASP A 235 -11.51 -3.07 4.37
N GLU A 236 -10.73 -2.90 3.31
CA GLU A 236 -11.00 -3.42 1.97
C GLU A 236 -10.03 -4.52 1.53
N ALA A 237 -9.47 -5.28 2.46
CA ALA A 237 -8.33 -6.18 2.22
C ALA A 237 -8.55 -7.33 1.20
N THR A 238 -9.74 -7.52 0.64
CA THR A 238 -10.01 -8.61 -0.34
C THR A 238 -10.74 -8.12 -1.57
N LEU A 239 -10.44 -8.73 -2.72
CA LEU A 239 -11.09 -8.46 -4.00
C LEU A 239 -11.49 -9.76 -4.68
N SER A 240 -12.69 -9.82 -5.29
CA SER A 240 -13.07 -10.97 -6.10
C SER A 240 -12.36 -10.93 -7.47
N PRO A 241 -12.18 -12.08 -8.15
CA PRO A 241 -11.66 -12.12 -9.52
C PRO A 241 -12.37 -11.15 -10.48
N THR A 242 -13.71 -11.13 -10.46
CA THR A 242 -14.51 -10.21 -11.30
C THR A 242 -14.21 -8.75 -11.00
N ALA A 243 -14.14 -8.38 -9.72
CA ALA A 243 -13.85 -7.00 -9.35
C ALA A 243 -12.41 -6.60 -9.69
N PHE A 244 -11.44 -7.52 -9.54
CA PHE A 244 -10.06 -7.33 -9.99
C PHE A 244 -9.97 -7.05 -11.49
N HIS A 245 -10.66 -7.84 -12.31
CA HIS A 245 -10.71 -7.60 -13.75
C HIS A 245 -11.35 -6.26 -14.10
N GLY A 246 -12.42 -5.86 -13.39
CA GLY A 246 -13.02 -4.53 -13.53
C GLY A 246 -12.04 -3.40 -13.21
N GLU A 247 -11.20 -3.56 -12.17
CA GLU A 247 -10.13 -2.60 -11.86
C GLU A 247 -9.07 -2.53 -12.98
N MET A 248 -8.68 -3.67 -13.56
CA MET A 248 -7.72 -3.70 -14.68
C MET A 248 -8.28 -3.09 -15.97
N GLN A 249 -9.57 -3.28 -16.25
CA GLN A 249 -10.25 -2.64 -17.38
C GLN A 249 -10.35 -1.13 -17.19
N ARG A 250 -10.74 -0.67 -15.99
CA ARG A 250 -10.76 0.77 -15.66
C ARG A 250 -9.38 1.38 -15.77
N ARG A 251 -8.35 0.67 -15.31
CA ARG A 251 -6.95 1.08 -15.46
C ARG A 251 -6.55 1.25 -16.92
N LEU A 252 -6.90 0.31 -17.80
CA LEU A 252 -6.63 0.43 -19.24
C LEU A 252 -7.28 1.69 -19.84
N GLN A 253 -8.46 2.07 -19.37
CA GLN A 253 -9.17 3.25 -19.85
C GLN A 253 -8.61 4.58 -19.30
N GLN A 254 -8.30 4.62 -17.99
CA GLN A 254 -7.97 5.86 -17.29
C GLN A 254 -6.47 6.14 -17.19
N MET A 255 -5.65 5.08 -17.08
CA MET A 255 -4.20 5.19 -16.88
C MET A 255 -3.47 4.06 -17.65
N PRO A 256 -3.63 3.95 -18.99
CA PRO A 256 -3.01 2.89 -19.79
C PRO A 256 -1.48 2.89 -19.69
N GLN A 257 -0.88 4.04 -19.40
CA GLN A 257 0.57 4.23 -19.22
C GLN A 257 0.97 4.49 -17.77
N GLY A 258 0.05 4.32 -16.80
CA GLY A 258 0.38 4.44 -15.39
C GLY A 258 1.39 3.36 -14.98
N LEU A 259 2.25 3.68 -14.00
CA LEU A 259 3.20 2.69 -13.50
C LEU A 259 2.47 1.60 -12.70
N THR A 260 2.98 0.38 -12.77
CA THR A 260 2.53 -0.80 -12.03
C THR A 260 3.67 -1.20 -11.12
N LEU A 261 3.75 -0.60 -9.93
CA LEU A 261 4.74 -0.96 -8.91
C LEU A 261 4.23 -2.09 -8.03
N THR A 262 5.18 -2.83 -7.47
CA THR A 262 4.91 -3.83 -6.42
C THR A 262 5.81 -3.63 -5.22
N SER A 263 6.93 -2.93 -5.33
CA SER A 263 7.73 -2.45 -4.19
C SER A 263 8.21 -1.06 -4.53
N SER A 264 8.48 -0.26 -3.51
CA SER A 264 9.16 1.01 -3.68
C SER A 264 10.01 1.33 -2.47
N HIS A 265 10.74 2.43 -2.57
CA HIS A 265 11.54 2.96 -1.50
C HIS A 265 10.70 3.46 -0.29
N ASP A 266 9.39 3.63 -0.47
CA ASP A 266 8.46 4.06 0.59
C ASP A 266 7.45 2.99 1.00
N THR A 267 7.39 1.86 0.30
CA THR A 267 6.55 0.74 0.75
C THR A 267 6.97 0.29 2.16
N LYS A 268 5.99 0.05 3.04
CA LYS A 268 6.18 -0.40 4.41
C LYS A 268 6.86 -1.77 4.46
N ARG A 269 6.66 -2.61 3.44
CA ARG A 269 7.30 -3.93 3.27
C ARG A 269 7.54 -4.18 1.78
N SER A 270 8.53 -4.99 1.41
CA SER A 270 8.71 -5.40 0.00
C SER A 270 7.64 -6.37 -0.49
N GLU A 271 7.59 -6.60 -1.79
CA GLU A 271 6.58 -7.45 -2.45
C GLU A 271 6.52 -8.87 -1.89
N ASP A 272 7.65 -9.58 -1.79
CA ASP A 272 7.64 -10.99 -1.35
C ASP A 272 7.39 -11.11 0.16
N ALA A 273 7.86 -10.13 0.95
CA ALA A 273 7.51 -9.98 2.36
C ALA A 273 5.99 -9.86 2.55
N ARG A 274 5.32 -9.02 1.75
CA ARG A 274 3.86 -8.87 1.80
C ARG A 274 3.13 -10.11 1.30
N MET A 275 3.60 -10.77 0.25
CA MET A 275 2.98 -12.00 -0.25
C MET A 275 3.05 -13.13 0.77
N ARG A 276 4.15 -13.22 1.54
CA ARG A 276 4.24 -14.19 2.63
C ARG A 276 3.31 -13.87 3.80
N ILE A 277 3.10 -12.59 4.12
CA ILE A 277 2.08 -12.22 5.12
C ILE A 277 0.68 -12.52 4.57
N ALA A 278 0.38 -12.19 3.31
CA ALA A 278 -0.91 -12.51 2.70
C ALA A 278 -1.18 -14.02 2.68
N ALA A 279 -0.14 -14.85 2.53
CA ALA A 279 -0.21 -16.30 2.60
C ALA A 279 -0.68 -16.84 3.96
N ILE A 280 -0.60 -16.07 5.05
CA ILE A 280 -1.22 -16.43 6.34
C ILE A 280 -2.72 -16.70 6.17
N THR A 281 -3.40 -15.95 5.30
CA THR A 281 -4.82 -16.17 5.02
C THR A 281 -5.10 -17.51 4.34
N HIS A 282 -4.11 -18.11 3.68
CA HIS A 282 -4.26 -19.43 3.06
C HIS A 282 -3.95 -20.59 4.03
N ALA A 283 -3.20 -20.31 5.11
CA ALA A 283 -2.84 -21.30 6.13
C ALA A 283 -2.98 -20.73 7.57
N PRO A 284 -4.18 -20.28 7.99
CA PRO A 284 -4.36 -19.61 9.27
C PRO A 284 -4.06 -20.49 10.49
N ALA A 285 -4.21 -21.81 10.36
CA ALA A 285 -3.87 -22.76 11.43
C ALA A 285 -2.35 -22.81 11.69
N ALA A 286 -1.55 -22.88 10.62
CA ALA A 286 -0.09 -22.83 10.71
C ALA A 286 0.37 -21.52 11.38
N PHE A 287 -0.26 -20.39 11.04
CA PHE A 287 0.06 -19.12 11.69
C PHE A 287 -0.35 -19.09 13.16
N ALA A 288 -1.48 -19.70 13.53
CA ALA A 288 -1.90 -19.76 14.94
C ALA A 288 -0.89 -20.54 15.81
N GLU A 289 -0.37 -21.66 15.30
CA GLU A 289 0.67 -22.44 15.97
C GLU A 289 1.99 -21.67 16.05
N PHE A 290 2.40 -21.02 14.96
CA PHE A 290 3.59 -20.17 14.93
C PHE A 290 3.51 -19.02 15.93
N HIS A 291 2.37 -18.34 15.97
CA HIS A 291 2.11 -17.26 16.92
C HIS A 291 2.19 -17.76 18.36
N ALA A 292 1.67 -18.94 18.67
CA ALA A 292 1.80 -19.53 20.01
C ALA A 292 3.27 -19.78 20.39
N ALA A 293 4.08 -20.25 19.44
CA ALA A 293 5.52 -20.40 19.65
C ALA A 293 6.22 -19.06 19.86
N CYS A 294 5.87 -18.01 19.11
CA CYS A 294 6.37 -16.65 19.33
C CYS A 294 5.94 -16.08 20.69
N ALA A 295 4.71 -16.37 21.13
CA ALA A 295 4.18 -15.91 22.41
C ALA A 295 4.90 -16.55 23.61
N ALA A 296 5.39 -17.79 23.47
CA ALA A 296 6.16 -18.46 24.52
C ALA A 296 7.50 -17.76 24.82
N GLU A 297 8.04 -17.01 23.85
CA GLU A 297 9.27 -16.21 24.03
C GLU A 297 8.99 -14.82 24.62
N ALA A 298 7.72 -14.42 24.77
CA ALA A 298 7.34 -13.10 25.25
C ALA A 298 7.50 -12.97 26.77
N GLY A 299 8.14 -11.88 27.22
CA GLY A 299 8.20 -11.53 28.65
C GLY A 299 6.87 -10.91 29.12
N PRO A 300 6.62 -10.82 30.44
CA PRO A 300 5.37 -10.27 30.96
C PRO A 300 5.14 -8.78 30.61
N GLU A 301 6.20 -8.06 30.23
CA GLU A 301 6.15 -6.66 29.79
C GLU A 301 5.77 -6.51 28.30
N VAL A 302 5.76 -7.60 27.54
CA VAL A 302 5.47 -7.60 26.10
C VAL A 302 3.97 -7.75 25.88
N GLY A 303 3.33 -6.70 25.38
CA GLY A 303 1.91 -6.71 25.06
C GLY A 303 1.54 -7.68 23.92
N ALA A 304 0.35 -8.24 23.97
CA ALA A 304 -0.13 -9.20 22.97
C ALA A 304 -0.17 -8.64 21.53
N ASP A 305 -0.49 -7.35 21.36
CA ASP A 305 -0.42 -6.64 20.08
C ASP A 305 0.98 -6.75 19.45
N LEU A 306 2.03 -6.63 20.28
CA LEU A 306 3.41 -6.68 19.83
C LEU A 306 3.85 -8.10 19.44
N VAL A 307 3.40 -9.11 20.21
CA VAL A 307 3.60 -10.53 19.87
C VAL A 307 2.98 -10.84 18.50
N TRP A 308 1.75 -10.39 18.27
CA TRP A 308 1.05 -10.57 17.00
C TRP A 308 1.76 -9.86 15.84
N TYR A 309 2.20 -8.62 16.06
CA TYR A 309 2.93 -7.84 15.08
C TYR A 309 4.28 -8.48 14.69
N LEU A 310 5.07 -8.91 15.69
CA LEU A 310 6.40 -9.48 15.45
C LEU A 310 6.33 -10.89 14.86
N ALA A 311 5.31 -11.70 15.17
CA ALA A 311 5.13 -12.99 14.51
C ALA A 311 4.95 -12.83 12.98
N GLN A 312 4.12 -11.89 12.54
CA GLN A 312 3.98 -11.59 11.11
C GLN A 312 5.25 -10.99 10.51
N THR A 313 5.90 -10.08 11.24
CA THR A 313 7.13 -9.42 10.78
C THR A 313 8.27 -10.41 10.60
N LEU A 314 8.46 -11.34 11.54
CA LEU A 314 9.46 -12.41 11.48
C LEU A 314 9.25 -13.30 10.26
N LEU A 315 8.00 -13.70 9.97
CA LEU A 315 7.68 -14.41 8.73
C LEU A 315 8.08 -13.57 7.51
N ALA A 316 7.71 -12.30 7.49
CA ALA A 316 7.90 -11.39 6.36
C ALA A 316 9.38 -11.17 6.00
N MET A 317 10.27 -11.11 6.99
CA MET A 317 11.67 -10.71 6.76
C MET A 317 12.64 -11.87 6.54
N HIS A 318 12.25 -13.11 6.87
CA HIS A 318 13.15 -14.25 6.77
C HIS A 318 13.46 -14.52 5.28
N PRO A 319 14.71 -14.45 4.82
CA PRO A 319 14.96 -14.58 3.39
C PRO A 319 14.74 -16.03 2.92
N ALA A 320 14.59 -16.22 1.60
CA ALA A 320 14.53 -17.54 0.97
C ALA A 320 15.94 -18.17 0.82
N SER A 321 17.00 -17.35 0.82
CA SER A 321 18.40 -17.75 0.88
C SER A 321 19.16 -16.93 1.94
N ALA A 322 20.19 -17.48 2.56
CA ALA A 322 21.03 -16.72 3.47
C ALA A 322 21.93 -15.78 2.65
N GLU A 323 21.76 -14.47 2.83
CA GLU A 323 22.54 -13.42 2.14
C GLU A 323 23.73 -12.93 2.98
N THR A 324 24.00 -13.58 4.11
CA THR A 324 24.97 -13.15 5.11
C THR A 324 25.67 -14.35 5.74
N ASP A 325 26.93 -14.16 6.13
CA ASP A 325 27.73 -15.13 6.87
C ASP A 325 27.20 -15.39 8.29
N ASP A 326 26.43 -14.45 8.85
CA ASP A 326 25.76 -14.59 10.16
C ASP A 326 24.25 -14.24 10.06
N PRO A 327 23.41 -15.21 9.65
CA PRO A 327 21.97 -15.03 9.52
C PRO A 327 21.26 -14.66 10.83
N ARG A 328 21.75 -15.14 11.97
CA ARG A 328 21.17 -14.84 13.28
C ARG A 328 21.39 -13.38 13.63
N ALA A 329 22.63 -12.90 13.52
CA ALA A 329 22.96 -11.52 13.87
C ALA A 329 22.25 -10.52 12.95
N ASP A 330 22.11 -10.82 11.65
CA ASP A 330 21.34 -9.98 10.75
C ASP A 330 19.85 -9.94 11.12
N LEU A 331 19.25 -11.10 11.38
CA LEU A 331 17.86 -11.21 11.80
C LEU A 331 17.58 -10.41 13.10
N GLU A 332 18.45 -10.57 14.10
CA GLU A 332 18.36 -9.84 15.36
C GLU A 332 18.46 -8.33 15.17
N ARG A 333 19.47 -7.87 14.40
CA ARG A 333 19.66 -6.45 14.09
C ARG A 333 18.45 -5.85 13.37
N ARG A 334 17.89 -6.55 12.38
CA ARG A 334 16.74 -6.07 11.60
C ARG A 334 15.46 -6.06 12.44
N LEU A 335 15.19 -7.09 13.24
CA LEU A 335 14.01 -7.14 14.12
C LEU A 335 14.07 -6.07 15.21
N THR A 336 15.22 -5.92 15.89
CA THR A 336 15.39 -4.94 16.96
C THR A 336 15.30 -3.50 16.45
N GLY A 337 15.91 -3.19 15.29
CA GLY A 337 15.76 -1.89 14.66
C GLY A 337 14.32 -1.60 14.22
N HIS A 338 13.62 -2.60 13.69
CA HIS A 338 12.24 -2.45 13.22
C HIS A 338 11.24 -2.29 14.37
N VAL A 339 11.41 -3.01 15.48
CA VAL A 339 10.44 -2.99 16.58
C VAL A 339 10.35 -1.61 17.25
N GLU A 340 11.48 -0.92 17.41
CA GLU A 340 11.50 0.45 17.92
C GLU A 340 10.72 1.40 17.02
N LYS A 341 10.99 1.34 15.71
CA LYS A 341 10.27 2.15 14.71
C LYS A 341 8.77 1.85 14.79
N ALA A 342 8.37 0.59 14.81
CA ALA A 342 6.96 0.21 14.86
C ALA A 342 6.25 0.74 16.12
N LEU A 343 6.88 0.63 17.29
CA LEU A 343 6.32 1.12 18.54
C LEU A 343 6.20 2.65 18.58
N ARG A 344 7.23 3.36 18.10
CA ARG A 344 7.22 4.83 18.02
C ARG A 344 6.23 5.34 17.00
N GLU A 345 6.07 4.66 15.86
CA GLU A 345 5.05 5.01 14.87
C GLU A 345 3.63 4.75 15.38
N ALA A 346 3.44 3.69 16.18
CA ALA A 346 2.17 3.44 16.84
C ALA A 346 1.77 4.55 17.82
N LYS A 347 2.71 5.35 18.36
CA LYS A 347 2.44 6.54 19.21
C LYS A 347 1.46 6.27 20.37
N ARG A 348 1.59 5.10 21.02
CA ARG A 348 0.72 4.65 22.13
C ARG A 348 1.45 4.62 23.47
N VAL A 349 2.66 4.07 23.49
CA VAL A 349 3.43 3.78 24.71
C VAL A 349 4.82 4.39 24.70
N THR A 350 5.42 4.56 23.51
CA THR A 350 6.68 5.27 23.28
C THR A 350 6.53 6.16 22.05
N PHE A 351 7.33 7.22 21.96
CA PHE A 351 7.19 8.27 20.96
C PHE A 351 8.57 8.70 20.46
N TRP A 352 8.67 9.17 19.22
CA TRP A 352 9.92 9.73 18.69
C TRP A 352 10.46 10.91 19.52
N ALA A 353 9.58 11.78 20.03
CA ALA A 353 9.97 12.94 20.83
C ALA A 353 10.22 12.62 22.31
N ALA A 354 9.74 11.48 22.80
CA ALA A 354 9.87 11.04 24.19
C ALA A 354 9.91 9.51 24.26
N PRO A 355 11.07 8.88 23.97
CA PRO A 355 11.21 7.44 24.02
C PRO A 355 11.06 6.89 25.45
N ASP A 356 10.33 5.79 25.60
CA ASP A 356 10.28 5.00 26.85
C ASP A 356 11.29 3.85 26.76
N ALA A 357 12.43 4.01 27.44
CA ALA A 357 13.51 3.05 27.41
C ALA A 357 13.09 1.67 27.95
N ALA A 358 12.26 1.61 28.99
CA ALA A 358 11.87 0.34 29.60
C ALA A 358 10.98 -0.49 28.64
N VAL A 359 10.03 0.18 27.97
CA VAL A 359 9.19 -0.46 26.95
C VAL A 359 10.03 -0.91 25.74
N GLU A 360 10.92 -0.05 25.26
CA GLU A 360 11.75 -0.35 24.10
C GLU A 360 12.80 -1.44 24.39
N ASP A 361 13.40 -1.46 25.58
CA ASP A 361 14.33 -2.51 26.02
C ASP A 361 13.64 -3.86 26.11
N ALA A 362 12.44 -3.92 26.70
CA ALA A 362 11.65 -5.15 26.76
C ALA A 362 11.31 -5.69 25.36
N ALA A 363 10.93 -4.78 24.44
CA ALA A 363 10.63 -5.12 23.06
C ALA A 363 11.88 -5.61 22.29
N ARG A 364 13.04 -4.94 22.45
CA ARG A 364 14.32 -5.37 21.88
C ARG A 364 14.74 -6.74 22.41
N ALA A 365 14.64 -6.97 23.72
CA ALA A 365 14.98 -8.25 24.33
C ALA A 365 14.08 -9.38 23.80
N TYR A 366 12.79 -9.10 23.59
CA TYR A 366 11.88 -10.05 22.97
C TYR A 366 12.24 -10.35 21.51
N ALA A 367 12.52 -9.31 20.71
CA ALA A 367 13.00 -9.47 19.34
C ALA A 367 14.28 -10.29 19.25
N GLY A 368 15.24 -10.10 20.17
CA GLY A 368 16.45 -10.91 20.27
C GLY A 368 16.17 -12.39 20.56
N ARG A 369 15.26 -12.69 21.49
CA ARG A 369 14.83 -14.08 21.74
C ARG A 369 14.14 -14.72 20.53
N LEU A 370 13.33 -13.96 19.80
CA LEU A 370 12.75 -14.45 18.54
C LEU A 370 13.83 -14.76 17.49
N ALA A 371 14.82 -13.88 17.32
CA ALA A 371 15.92 -14.09 16.37
C ALA A 371 16.77 -15.32 16.74
N GLU A 372 17.02 -15.53 18.03
CA GLU A 372 17.71 -16.71 18.54
C GLU A 372 16.90 -17.99 18.32
N ARG A 373 15.60 -17.97 18.65
CA ARG A 373 14.72 -19.14 18.55
C ARG A 373 14.44 -19.53 17.10
N PHE A 374 14.28 -18.54 16.23
CA PHE A 374 13.82 -18.69 14.85
C PHE A 374 14.84 -18.20 13.84
N THR A 375 16.14 -18.44 14.11
CA THR A 375 17.22 -18.25 13.12
C THR A 375 16.90 -18.99 11.81
N THR A 376 16.21 -20.11 11.92
CA THR A 376 15.52 -20.78 10.81
C THR A 376 14.03 -20.86 11.13
N LEU A 377 13.18 -20.61 10.14
CA LEU A 377 11.74 -20.85 10.28
C LEU A 377 11.45 -22.34 10.54
N PRO A 378 10.52 -22.66 11.46
CA PRO A 378 10.15 -24.05 11.76
C PRO A 378 9.30 -24.64 10.63
N ASP A 379 9.37 -25.96 10.42
CA ASP A 379 8.61 -26.67 9.36
C ASP A 379 7.09 -26.43 9.39
N LEU A 380 6.54 -26.08 10.56
CA LEU A 380 5.11 -25.78 10.70
C LEU A 380 4.67 -24.59 9.84
N VAL A 381 5.56 -23.63 9.50
CA VAL A 381 5.23 -22.48 8.65
C VAL A 381 5.49 -22.73 7.17
N THR A 382 5.96 -23.92 6.77
CA THR A 382 6.19 -24.30 5.37
C THR A 382 4.97 -24.02 4.47
N PRO A 383 3.71 -24.31 4.86
CA PRO A 383 2.55 -23.95 4.04
C PRO A 383 2.42 -22.46 3.75
N ILE A 384 2.85 -21.58 4.67
CA ILE A 384 2.84 -20.13 4.49
C ILE A 384 4.00 -19.70 3.58
N VAL A 385 5.19 -20.28 3.77
CA VAL A 385 6.39 -19.95 2.98
C VAL A 385 6.19 -20.34 1.52
N GLU A 386 5.76 -21.57 1.24
CA GLU A 386 5.50 -22.07 -0.11
C GLU A 386 4.39 -21.28 -0.81
N ARG A 387 3.30 -20.98 -0.08
CA ARG A 387 2.22 -20.14 -0.63
C ARG A 387 2.71 -18.72 -0.90
N GLY A 388 3.52 -18.14 -0.01
CA GLY A 388 4.11 -16.81 -0.20
C GLY A 388 4.96 -16.74 -1.46
N ALA A 389 5.80 -17.75 -1.70
CA ALA A 389 6.58 -17.87 -2.93
C ALA A 389 5.68 -17.97 -4.18
N ALA A 390 4.64 -18.80 -4.14
CA ALA A 390 3.68 -18.92 -5.24
C ALA A 390 2.96 -17.59 -5.55
N LEU A 391 2.46 -16.89 -4.51
CA LEU A 391 1.80 -15.60 -4.66
C LEU A 391 2.75 -14.51 -5.17
N SER A 392 4.04 -14.58 -4.80
CA SER A 392 5.07 -13.68 -5.31
C SER A 392 5.29 -13.83 -6.82
N LEU A 393 5.35 -15.07 -7.31
CA LEU A 393 5.42 -15.32 -8.75
C LEU A 393 4.15 -14.81 -9.45
N VAL A 394 2.97 -15.06 -8.88
CA VAL A 394 1.69 -14.54 -9.41
C VAL A 394 1.73 -13.02 -9.52
N GLN A 395 2.26 -12.34 -8.50
CA GLN A 395 2.41 -10.90 -8.49
C GLN A 395 3.37 -10.40 -9.58
N VAL A 396 4.47 -11.12 -9.88
CA VAL A 396 5.34 -10.81 -11.03
C VAL A 396 4.59 -10.95 -12.34
N ALA A 397 3.85 -12.05 -12.54
CA ALA A 397 3.06 -12.25 -13.75
C ALA A 397 2.01 -11.14 -13.94
N LEU A 398 1.28 -10.79 -12.88
CA LEU A 398 0.33 -9.67 -12.90
C LEU A 398 1.03 -8.36 -13.26
N LYS A 399 2.10 -7.98 -12.53
CA LYS A 399 2.88 -6.75 -12.76
C LYS A 399 3.29 -6.60 -14.22
N LEU A 400 3.75 -7.68 -14.85
CA LEU A 400 4.33 -7.65 -16.19
C LEU A 400 3.32 -7.86 -17.33
N THR A 401 2.07 -8.30 -17.07
CA THR A 401 1.12 -8.64 -18.14
C THR A 401 -0.21 -7.86 -18.10
N VAL A 402 -0.59 -7.27 -16.96
CA VAL A 402 -1.75 -6.37 -16.90
C VAL A 402 -1.46 -5.01 -17.57
N PRO A 403 -2.48 -4.16 -17.84
CA PRO A 403 -2.29 -2.83 -18.40
C PRO A 403 -1.39 -1.92 -17.54
N GLY A 404 -0.60 -1.06 -18.20
CA GLY A 404 0.37 -0.17 -17.54
C GLY A 404 1.83 -0.53 -17.83
N ILE A 405 2.71 0.26 -17.23
CA ILE A 405 4.17 0.13 -17.34
C ILE A 405 4.69 -0.52 -16.06
N PRO A 406 5.27 -1.73 -16.09
CA PRO A 406 5.80 -2.37 -14.88
C PRO A 406 6.96 -1.56 -14.30
N ASP A 407 6.92 -1.33 -12.99
CA ASP A 407 8.01 -0.75 -12.21
C ASP A 407 8.63 -1.83 -11.32
N ILE A 408 9.96 -1.95 -11.37
CA ILE A 408 10.72 -2.96 -10.62
C ILE A 408 11.69 -2.21 -9.73
N TYR A 409 11.42 -2.24 -8.43
CA TYR A 409 12.36 -1.71 -7.45
C TYR A 409 13.64 -2.54 -7.44
N GLN A 410 14.78 -1.89 -7.31
CA GLN A 410 16.10 -2.50 -7.42
C GLN A 410 16.23 -3.76 -6.54
N GLY A 411 16.65 -4.88 -7.14
CA GLY A 411 16.84 -6.17 -6.47
C GLY A 411 15.56 -7.03 -6.35
N CYS A 412 14.38 -6.50 -6.66
CA CYS A 412 13.13 -7.27 -6.66
C CYS A 412 12.99 -8.23 -7.84
N GLU A 413 14.00 -8.36 -8.69
CA GLU A 413 14.13 -9.46 -9.65
C GLU A 413 14.30 -10.82 -8.93
N MET A 414 14.84 -10.81 -7.71
CA MET A 414 14.92 -11.95 -6.78
C MET A 414 13.94 -11.80 -5.62
N GLY A 415 13.95 -12.74 -4.67
CA GLY A 415 13.16 -12.65 -3.44
C GLY A 415 13.58 -11.46 -2.57
N SER A 416 12.69 -10.49 -2.43
CA SER A 416 12.87 -9.30 -1.61
C SER A 416 12.05 -9.43 -0.32
N TYR A 417 12.75 -9.52 0.82
CA TYR A 417 12.16 -9.67 2.15
C TYR A 417 12.49 -8.48 3.06
N LEU A 418 12.43 -7.27 2.50
CA LEU A 418 12.78 -6.01 3.15
C LEU A 418 11.58 -5.40 3.89
N LEU A 419 11.86 -4.71 4.98
CA LEU A 419 10.89 -3.95 5.76
C LEU A 419 10.95 -2.46 5.42
N THR A 420 10.25 -1.64 6.20
CA THR A 420 10.21 -0.19 6.02
C THR A 420 11.62 0.40 6.10
N ASP A 421 11.84 1.53 5.41
CA ASP A 421 13.02 2.38 5.54
C ASP A 421 13.57 2.45 6.98
N PRO A 422 14.89 2.27 7.21
CA PRO A 422 15.96 2.15 6.22
C PRO A 422 16.23 0.74 5.68
N ASP A 423 15.47 -0.28 6.07
CA ASP A 423 15.74 -1.67 5.65
C ASP A 423 15.61 -1.85 4.13
N ASN A 424 14.59 -1.22 3.50
CA ASN A 424 14.42 -1.20 2.04
C ASN A 424 15.41 -0.30 1.28
N ARG A 425 16.38 0.33 1.96
CA ARG A 425 17.44 1.15 1.37
C ARG A 425 18.80 0.43 1.34
N ALA A 426 18.84 -0.84 1.72
CA ALA A 426 20.04 -1.66 1.64
C ALA A 426 20.62 -1.68 0.21
N PRO A 427 21.96 -1.74 0.06
CA PRO A 427 22.59 -1.83 -1.25
C PRO A 427 22.19 -3.14 -1.94
N VAL A 428 22.10 -3.08 -3.27
CA VAL A 428 21.79 -4.25 -4.11
C VAL A 428 23.08 -4.86 -4.63
N ASP A 429 23.19 -6.18 -4.55
CA ASP A 429 24.28 -6.95 -5.16
C ASP A 429 23.99 -7.16 -6.66
N PHE A 430 24.45 -6.21 -7.49
CA PHE A 430 24.29 -6.29 -8.94
C PHE A 430 25.18 -7.36 -9.59
N ASP A 431 26.28 -7.76 -8.95
CA ASP A 431 27.15 -8.81 -9.47
C ASP A 431 26.43 -10.16 -9.40
N ARG A 432 25.69 -10.42 -8.32
CA ARG A 432 24.82 -11.58 -8.20
C ARG A 432 23.72 -11.61 -9.26
N LEU A 433 23.08 -10.47 -9.54
CA LEU A 433 22.08 -10.36 -10.62
C LEU A 433 22.69 -10.62 -12.00
N ASN A 434 23.90 -10.11 -12.28
CA ASN A 434 24.64 -10.41 -13.51
C ASN A 434 24.97 -11.91 -13.61
N GLY A 435 25.35 -12.53 -12.49
CA GLY A 435 25.62 -13.96 -12.41
C GLY A 435 24.38 -14.83 -12.68
N LEU A 436 23.18 -14.34 -12.37
CA LEU A 436 21.92 -15.01 -12.77
C LEU A 436 21.65 -14.90 -14.27
N LEU A 437 21.98 -13.77 -14.91
CA LEU A 437 21.82 -13.58 -16.36
C LEU A 437 22.73 -14.52 -17.17
N ASP A 438 24.00 -14.64 -16.79
CA ASP A 438 24.98 -15.45 -17.51
C ASP A 438 25.07 -16.91 -17.02
N GLY A 439 24.40 -17.21 -15.90
CA GLY A 439 24.33 -18.55 -15.30
C GLY A 439 25.52 -18.91 -14.41
N SER A 440 26.37 -17.96 -14.05
CA SER A 440 27.51 -18.17 -13.15
C SER A 440 27.14 -18.18 -11.66
N ASP A 441 26.00 -17.60 -11.25
CA ASP A 441 25.50 -17.73 -9.86
C ASP A 441 24.79 -19.07 -9.65
N THR A 442 25.52 -20.02 -9.08
CA THR A 442 24.99 -21.35 -8.69
C THR A 442 24.47 -21.42 -7.26
N ALA A 443 24.59 -20.34 -6.48
CA ALA A 443 24.22 -20.31 -5.06
C ALA A 443 22.80 -19.76 -4.80
N CYS A 444 22.10 -19.32 -5.84
CA CYS A 444 20.74 -18.81 -5.73
C CYS A 444 19.72 -19.90 -5.29
N SER A 445 18.68 -19.48 -4.55
CA SER A 445 17.60 -20.40 -4.21
C SER A 445 16.76 -20.74 -5.44
N ALA A 446 16.06 -21.88 -5.41
CA ALA A 446 15.13 -22.24 -6.48
C ALA A 446 14.04 -21.19 -6.70
N PHE A 447 13.61 -20.51 -5.63
CA PHE A 447 12.64 -19.41 -5.73
C PHE A 447 13.25 -18.18 -6.41
N ASP A 448 14.43 -17.74 -5.99
CA ASP A 448 15.12 -16.58 -6.59
C ASP A 448 15.33 -16.81 -8.09
N ARG A 449 15.84 -17.99 -8.44
CA ARG A 449 16.02 -18.38 -9.84
C ARG A 449 14.72 -18.34 -10.63
N ARG A 450 13.65 -18.93 -10.10
CA ARG A 450 12.35 -18.97 -10.78
C ARG A 450 11.73 -17.58 -10.94
N LYS A 451 11.85 -16.71 -9.93
CA LYS A 451 11.36 -15.33 -9.98
C LYS A 451 12.15 -14.50 -10.99
N PHE A 452 13.47 -14.67 -11.00
CA PHE A 452 14.36 -14.02 -11.94
C PHE A 452 14.05 -14.43 -13.39
N ASP A 453 13.99 -15.73 -13.67
CA ASP A 453 13.70 -16.27 -14.99
C ASP A 453 12.32 -15.82 -15.51
N LEU A 454 11.30 -15.80 -14.64
CA LEU A 454 9.96 -15.31 -14.99
C LEU A 454 10.00 -13.82 -15.33
N THR A 455 10.68 -13.02 -14.51
CA THR A 455 10.82 -11.57 -14.73
C THR A 455 11.52 -11.30 -16.05
N HIS A 456 12.66 -11.95 -16.29
CA HIS A 456 13.45 -11.83 -17.51
C HIS A 456 12.66 -12.28 -18.76
N CYS A 457 11.97 -13.42 -18.68
CA CYS A 457 11.12 -13.94 -19.76
C CYS A 457 10.03 -12.93 -20.15
N LEU A 458 9.30 -12.40 -19.18
CA LEU A 458 8.20 -11.48 -19.45
C LEU A 458 8.68 -10.08 -19.88
N LEU A 459 9.80 -9.58 -19.36
CA LEU A 459 10.42 -8.35 -19.87
C LEU A 459 10.88 -8.51 -21.32
N SER A 460 11.53 -9.63 -21.65
CA SER A 460 11.94 -9.94 -23.03
C SER A 460 10.74 -10.02 -23.98
N LEU A 461 9.62 -10.59 -23.51
CA LEU A 461 8.38 -10.67 -24.26
C LEU A 461 7.78 -9.28 -24.52
N ARG A 462 7.79 -8.40 -23.51
CA ARG A 462 7.34 -7.00 -23.63
C ARG A 462 8.21 -6.21 -24.61
N GLN A 463 9.53 -6.41 -24.56
CA GLN A 463 10.46 -5.78 -25.50
C GLN A 463 10.23 -6.24 -26.94
N SER A 464 9.91 -7.53 -27.13
CA SER A 464 9.66 -8.10 -28.46
C SER A 464 8.29 -7.70 -29.03
N HIS A 465 7.30 -7.39 -28.19
CA HIS A 465 5.93 -7.07 -28.62
C HIS A 465 5.37 -5.82 -27.92
N PRO A 466 6.02 -4.65 -28.04
CA PRO A 466 5.69 -3.47 -27.24
C PRO A 466 4.23 -3.02 -27.39
N ALA A 467 3.70 -3.04 -28.63
CA ALA A 467 2.32 -2.63 -28.91
C ALA A 467 1.27 -3.54 -28.23
N LEU A 468 1.56 -4.84 -28.07
CA LEU A 468 0.66 -5.77 -27.35
C LEU A 468 0.43 -5.35 -25.90
N PHE A 469 1.47 -4.82 -25.25
CA PHE A 469 1.40 -4.45 -23.84
C PHE A 469 1.01 -2.98 -23.63
N ALA A 470 1.41 -2.09 -24.53
CA ALA A 470 1.09 -0.67 -24.47
C ALA A 470 -0.33 -0.35 -24.94
N GLU A 471 -0.82 -1.02 -25.99
CA GLU A 471 -2.09 -0.71 -26.66
C GLU A 471 -3.08 -1.88 -26.65
N GLY A 472 -2.62 -3.10 -26.36
CA GLY A 472 -3.47 -4.28 -26.45
C GLY A 472 -4.63 -4.28 -25.46
N ALA A 473 -5.79 -4.74 -25.96
CA ALA A 473 -7.01 -4.90 -25.19
C ALA A 473 -6.80 -5.81 -23.98
N TYR A 474 -7.66 -5.70 -22.97
CA TYR A 474 -7.67 -6.58 -21.79
C TYR A 474 -9.01 -7.30 -21.69
N GLU A 475 -9.01 -8.61 -21.93
CA GLU A 475 -10.23 -9.43 -21.94
C GLU A 475 -10.20 -10.46 -20.80
N PRO A 476 -11.06 -10.32 -19.78
CA PRO A 476 -11.17 -11.31 -18.70
C PRO A 476 -11.69 -12.66 -19.23
N LEU A 477 -11.17 -13.75 -18.68
CA LEU A 477 -11.62 -15.10 -18.96
C LEU A 477 -12.14 -15.77 -17.67
N SER A 478 -13.05 -16.72 -17.82
CA SER A 478 -13.46 -17.57 -16.70
C SER A 478 -12.28 -18.43 -16.24
N ALA A 479 -12.06 -18.46 -14.92
CA ALA A 479 -11.09 -19.32 -14.26
C ALA A 479 -11.80 -20.20 -13.21
N PRO A 480 -11.21 -21.36 -12.84
CA PRO A 480 -11.66 -22.13 -11.68
C PRO A 480 -11.62 -21.29 -10.40
N ASP A 481 -12.33 -21.75 -9.36
CA ASP A 481 -12.33 -21.10 -8.06
C ASP A 481 -10.91 -20.89 -7.53
N GLY A 482 -10.61 -19.65 -7.17
CA GLY A 482 -9.28 -19.25 -6.73
C GLY A 482 -8.24 -19.12 -7.85
N GLY A 483 -8.66 -19.00 -9.11
CA GLY A 483 -7.82 -18.64 -10.24
C GLY A 483 -8.16 -17.26 -10.83
N LEU A 484 -7.25 -16.74 -11.66
CA LEU A 484 -7.46 -15.58 -12.53
C LEU A 484 -7.08 -15.97 -13.96
N ALA A 485 -7.84 -15.53 -14.96
CA ALA A 485 -7.48 -15.74 -16.35
C ALA A 485 -7.88 -14.53 -17.20
N TYR A 486 -7.05 -14.17 -18.17
CA TYR A 486 -7.32 -13.05 -19.08
C TYR A 486 -6.44 -13.11 -20.32
N GLN A 487 -6.76 -12.27 -21.30
CA GLN A 487 -5.99 -12.09 -22.52
C GLN A 487 -5.55 -10.64 -22.73
N ARG A 488 -4.36 -10.47 -23.32
CA ARG A 488 -3.95 -9.23 -24.00
C ARG A 488 -3.98 -9.45 -25.50
N ILE A 489 -4.62 -8.55 -26.25
CA ILE A 489 -4.86 -8.73 -27.70
C ILE A 489 -4.48 -7.47 -28.47
N TYR A 490 -3.60 -7.60 -29.47
CA TYR A 490 -3.25 -6.51 -30.38
C TYR A 490 -2.75 -7.04 -31.72
N GLY A 491 -3.24 -6.49 -32.83
CA GLY A 491 -2.69 -6.78 -34.16
C GLY A 491 -2.66 -8.27 -34.55
N GLY A 492 -3.61 -9.07 -34.05
CA GLY A 492 -3.66 -10.53 -34.28
C GLY A 492 -2.80 -11.37 -33.32
N LEU A 493 -1.99 -10.74 -32.46
CA LEU A 493 -1.30 -11.39 -31.36
C LEU A 493 -2.22 -11.47 -30.13
N THR A 494 -2.23 -12.63 -29.48
CA THR A 494 -2.97 -12.87 -28.22
C THR A 494 -2.05 -13.48 -27.18
N LEU A 495 -1.84 -12.79 -26.06
CA LEU A 495 -1.22 -13.32 -24.85
C LEU A 495 -2.31 -13.83 -23.91
N SER A 496 -2.35 -15.14 -23.67
CA SER A 496 -3.26 -15.76 -22.69
C SER A 496 -2.52 -16.00 -21.38
N VAL A 497 -3.09 -15.52 -20.27
CA VAL A 497 -2.53 -15.64 -18.91
C VAL A 497 -3.52 -16.39 -18.02
N SER A 498 -3.03 -17.45 -17.37
CA SER A 498 -3.76 -18.21 -16.34
C SER A 498 -2.95 -18.22 -15.05
N LEU A 499 -3.59 -17.92 -13.92
CA LEU A 499 -2.97 -17.81 -12.60
C LEU A 499 -3.77 -18.59 -11.57
N SER A 500 -3.09 -19.16 -10.58
CA SER A 500 -3.69 -19.85 -9.44
C SER A 500 -3.28 -19.17 -8.13
N LEU A 501 -4.28 -18.81 -7.33
CA LEU A 501 -4.11 -18.18 -6.01
C LEU A 501 -4.15 -19.22 -4.88
N THR A 502 -4.64 -20.43 -5.15
CA THR A 502 -4.84 -21.49 -4.15
C THR A 502 -3.65 -22.44 -4.04
N GLY A 503 -2.68 -22.33 -4.94
CA GLY A 503 -1.49 -23.18 -5.02
C GLY A 503 -1.61 -24.44 -5.85
N ALA A 504 -2.80 -24.73 -6.38
CA ALA A 504 -2.90 -25.70 -7.47
C ALA A 504 -2.13 -25.18 -8.70
N PRO A 505 -1.60 -26.06 -9.56
CA PRO A 505 -1.02 -25.62 -10.82
C PRO A 505 -2.03 -24.81 -11.64
N ALA A 506 -1.58 -23.73 -12.28
CA ALA A 506 -2.45 -22.95 -13.16
C ALA A 506 -2.87 -23.80 -14.38
N PRO A 507 -4.13 -23.74 -14.83
CA PRO A 507 -4.55 -24.42 -16.04
C PRO A 507 -3.77 -23.91 -17.25
N SER A 508 -3.30 -24.81 -18.12
CA SER A 508 -2.64 -24.42 -19.37
C SER A 508 -3.55 -23.51 -20.19
N PRO A 509 -3.14 -22.26 -20.48
CA PRO A 509 -3.93 -21.37 -21.31
C PRO A 509 -3.93 -21.88 -22.75
N LYS A 510 -4.93 -21.46 -23.53
CA LYS A 510 -4.94 -21.71 -24.97
C LYS A 510 -3.85 -20.87 -25.64
N GLY A 511 -2.96 -21.51 -26.39
CA GLY A 511 -2.13 -20.83 -27.38
C GLY A 511 -1.10 -21.72 -28.08
N ASP A 512 -0.52 -21.19 -29.15
CA ASP A 512 0.35 -21.93 -30.07
C ASP A 512 1.76 -22.10 -29.50
N ARG A 513 2.24 -21.08 -28.77
CA ARG A 513 3.56 -21.05 -28.14
C ARG A 513 3.44 -20.89 -26.63
N VAL A 514 3.94 -21.86 -25.88
CA VAL A 514 4.10 -21.74 -24.43
C VAL A 514 5.19 -20.72 -24.13
N VAL A 515 4.85 -19.65 -23.42
CA VAL A 515 5.79 -18.62 -22.94
C VAL A 515 6.32 -19.01 -21.57
N TRP A 516 5.43 -19.48 -20.70
CA TRP A 516 5.77 -19.96 -19.37
C TRP A 516 4.89 -21.16 -19.03
N SER A 517 5.53 -22.31 -18.78
CA SER A 517 4.79 -23.54 -18.48
C SER A 517 4.24 -23.53 -17.06
N SER A 518 3.12 -24.23 -16.90
CA SER A 518 2.50 -24.48 -15.62
C SER A 518 3.20 -25.58 -14.81
N ASP A 519 4.37 -26.11 -15.24
CA ASP A 519 5.09 -27.25 -14.65
C ASP A 519 5.12 -27.14 -13.11
N GLU A 520 4.05 -27.68 -12.50
CA GLU A 520 3.64 -27.58 -11.10
C GLU A 520 3.58 -26.15 -10.48
N GLY A 521 3.49 -25.11 -11.30
CA GLY A 521 3.53 -23.70 -10.89
C GLY A 521 2.19 -22.96 -10.91
N PRO A 522 2.08 -21.83 -10.18
CA PRO A 522 0.84 -21.06 -10.09
C PRO A 522 0.56 -20.19 -11.32
N ILE A 523 1.35 -20.30 -12.40
CA ILE A 523 1.33 -19.42 -13.57
C ILE A 523 1.47 -20.26 -14.82
N ALA A 524 0.67 -19.93 -15.83
CA ALA A 524 0.78 -20.49 -17.15
C ALA A 524 0.49 -19.39 -18.17
N ILE A 525 1.39 -19.20 -19.14
CA ILE A 525 1.30 -18.11 -20.12
C ILE A 525 1.59 -18.69 -21.51
N ALA A 526 0.73 -18.36 -22.47
CA ALA A 526 0.90 -18.73 -23.88
C ALA A 526 0.69 -17.52 -24.79
N LEU A 527 1.37 -17.52 -25.93
CA LEU A 527 1.20 -16.55 -27.01
C LEU A 527 0.65 -17.26 -28.24
N SER A 528 -0.32 -16.64 -28.90
CA SER A 528 -0.92 -17.11 -30.15
C SER A 528 -0.92 -15.99 -31.19
N GLY A 529 -0.90 -16.36 -32.46
CA GLY A 529 -0.80 -15.41 -33.56
C GLY A 529 0.63 -14.86 -33.70
N GLY A 530 0.99 -14.49 -34.92
CA GLY A 530 2.35 -14.14 -35.34
C GLY A 530 2.62 -14.59 -36.76
#